data_AF-A0A2D6BK02-F1
#
_entry.id   AF-A0A2D6BK02-F1
#
_cell.length_a   1.000
_cell.length_b   1.000
_cell.length_c   1.000
_cell.angle_alpha   90.00
_cell.angle_beta   90.00
_cell.angle_gamma   90.00
#
_symmetry.space_group_name_H-M   'P 1'
#
loop_
_entity.id
_entity.type
_entity.pdbx_description
1 polymer ?
#
loop_
_entity_poly.entity_id
_entity_poly.type
_entity_poly.pdbx_seq_one_letter_code
_entity_poly.pdbx_strand_id
1 'polypeptide(L)'
;MVQRRARTGLPLLPARGHRPGPPLCPGALRARRDQGPREVLRLHGPQRRRHRLHPGRRPRCHRGAGPGPLRRHREAGPGPLSVAQGSGSPPSRRYTLTGTVRVTLRQGGGQVEEETGTPVPERFVDLLGPAVRQAAAVARALEGRVENRPKADQASAQKAALTLADSAAQEAVLTALLEHFPGVCLAAEEDTASVASFPSEAPAQVVIDPIDGTLHSYLEARGPYSCLVGLAVAGRYEAALVGLPREGLFFDGVRGGRARRTRPRGVSRAWRAEPTGSGIIVSHELPEQAVEELRSAGYEIWFGSGGAIAVAPLIPGFRAGLRFNPAHERISTRGRIGVLVTRTAGGHAWAEDGRDFPDTLDEPARALAVAAEPTERERLLRVLEGVM
;
A
#
# COMPACT_ATOMS: atom_id res chain seq x y z
N MET A 1 -13.73 75.10 13.21
CA MET A 1 -12.41 74.75 12.64
C MET A 1 -11.55 74.16 13.75
N VAL A 2 -11.26 72.85 13.72
CA VAL A 2 -10.24 72.05 14.47
C VAL A 2 -10.10 72.21 16.01
N GLN A 3 -9.76 71.08 16.67
CA GLN A 3 -9.09 70.91 18.00
C GLN A 3 -9.98 70.57 19.21
N ARG A 4 -9.58 69.76 20.21
CA ARG A 4 -8.51 68.72 20.37
C ARG A 4 -8.66 68.04 21.75
N ARG A 5 -8.24 66.76 21.89
CA ARG A 5 -7.60 66.14 23.10
C ARG A 5 -8.45 66.00 24.40
N ALA A 6 -8.12 65.17 25.42
CA ALA A 6 -7.33 63.93 25.51
C ALA A 6 -7.40 63.31 26.95
N ARG A 7 -7.04 62.01 27.09
CA ARG A 7 -6.58 61.32 28.35
C ARG A 7 -7.66 61.20 29.47
N THR A 8 -7.60 60.29 30.47
CA THR A 8 -6.53 59.43 31.04
C THR A 8 -7.14 58.25 31.84
N GLY A 9 -6.43 57.12 32.04
CA GLY A 9 -6.56 56.31 33.27
C GLY A 9 -6.40 54.78 33.18
N LEU A 10 -5.39 54.23 33.87
CA LEU A 10 -5.20 52.81 34.29
C LEU A 10 -5.00 52.82 35.83
N PRO A 11 -4.79 51.68 36.54
CA PRO A 11 -5.40 50.33 36.48
C PRO A 11 -5.88 49.86 37.89
N LEU A 12 -6.39 48.62 38.04
CA LEU A 12 -6.31 47.85 39.31
C LEU A 12 -6.53 46.33 39.07
N LEU A 13 -5.99 45.48 39.97
CA LEU A 13 -5.87 44.01 39.84
C LEU A 13 -6.98 43.25 40.66
N PRO A 14 -6.86 41.95 41.06
CA PRO A 14 -7.74 40.91 40.51
C PRO A 14 -8.63 40.17 41.54
N ALA A 15 -9.76 39.63 41.09
CA ALA A 15 -10.59 38.72 41.91
C ALA A 15 -10.17 37.24 41.76
N ARG A 16 -10.21 36.49 42.87
CA ARG A 16 -9.89 35.04 42.95
C ARG A 16 -11.16 34.19 43.03
N GLY A 17 -11.05 32.92 42.60
CA GLY A 17 -12.08 31.88 42.77
C GLY A 17 -13.07 31.81 41.61
N HIS A 18 -13.58 30.66 41.17
CA HIS A 18 -13.42 29.26 41.62
C HIS A 18 -13.20 28.34 40.40
N ARG A 19 -12.45 27.24 40.57
CA ARG A 19 -12.46 26.11 39.61
C ARG A 19 -13.60 25.14 39.96
N PRO A 20 -14.47 24.74 39.03
CA PRO A 20 -15.22 23.50 39.17
C PRO A 20 -14.28 22.30 38.93
N GLY A 21 -14.29 21.33 39.83
CA GLY A 21 -13.57 20.06 39.65
C GLY A 21 -14.36 19.09 38.74
N PRO A 22 -13.69 18.09 38.14
CA PRO A 22 -14.37 17.08 37.34
C PRO A 22 -15.22 16.14 38.23
N PRO A 23 -16.35 15.60 37.72
CA PRO A 23 -17.19 14.67 38.48
C PRO A 23 -16.49 13.33 38.70
N LEU A 24 -16.69 12.75 39.88
CA LEU A 24 -16.17 11.45 40.29
C LEU A 24 -17.01 10.31 39.69
N CYS A 25 -16.35 9.33 39.06
CA CYS A 25 -16.99 8.09 38.62
C CYS A 25 -17.24 7.13 39.81
N PRO A 26 -18.43 6.53 39.96
CA PRO A 26 -18.66 5.45 40.91
C PRO A 26 -18.57 4.05 40.27
N GLY A 27 -17.86 3.15 40.94
CA GLY A 27 -18.24 1.73 41.04
C GLY A 27 -17.85 0.77 39.91
N ALA A 28 -16.79 -0.01 40.12
CA ALA A 28 -16.53 -1.25 39.39
C ALA A 28 -17.02 -2.48 40.19
N LEU A 29 -17.65 -3.46 39.53
CA LEU A 29 -17.94 -4.87 39.92
C LEU A 29 -19.01 -5.42 38.93
N ARG A 30 -18.97 -6.59 38.28
CA ARG A 30 -18.21 -7.86 38.43
C ARG A 30 -17.85 -8.48 37.07
N ALA A 31 -16.97 -9.50 37.08
CA ALA A 31 -16.55 -10.25 35.90
C ALA A 31 -17.25 -11.63 35.72
N ARG A 32 -17.31 -12.10 34.47
CA ARG A 32 -17.27 -13.51 33.95
C ARG A 32 -16.98 -13.40 32.44
N ARG A 33 -15.89 -13.97 31.90
CA ARG A 33 -15.81 -15.26 31.15
C ARG A 33 -17.02 -15.48 30.22
N ASP A 34 -16.91 -15.72 28.91
CA ASP A 34 -15.89 -16.42 28.08
C ASP A 34 -16.21 -16.05 26.59
N GLN A 35 -15.32 -15.85 25.60
CA GLN A 35 -14.66 -16.85 24.73
C GLN A 35 -13.90 -16.14 23.57
N GLY A 36 -12.92 -16.81 22.94
CA GLY A 36 -12.50 -16.56 21.55
C GLY A 36 -11.28 -15.62 21.31
N PRO A 37 -10.27 -16.03 20.51
CA PRO A 37 -9.08 -15.21 20.25
C PRO A 37 -9.35 -14.11 19.21
N ARG A 38 -9.48 -12.86 19.66
CA ARG A 38 -9.37 -11.69 18.77
C ARG A 38 -7.90 -11.45 18.43
N GLU A 39 -7.50 -11.79 17.21
CA GLU A 39 -6.19 -11.41 16.67
C GLU A 39 -6.18 -9.90 16.36
N VAL A 40 -5.83 -9.09 17.37
CA VAL A 40 -5.72 -7.64 17.24
C VAL A 40 -4.45 -7.30 16.46
N LEU A 41 -4.61 -7.09 15.15
CA LEU A 41 -3.54 -6.55 14.30
C LEU A 41 -3.21 -5.13 14.75
N ARG A 42 -2.10 -4.94 15.48
CA ARG A 42 -1.65 -3.61 15.90
C ARG A 42 -1.07 -2.85 14.70
N LEU A 43 -1.90 -2.03 14.06
CA LEU A 43 -1.44 -0.99 13.15
C LEU A 43 -0.69 0.07 13.97
N HIS A 44 0.62 0.17 13.78
CA HIS A 44 1.47 1.11 14.52
C HIS A 44 1.41 2.51 13.90
N GLY A 45 0.72 3.44 14.58
CA GLY A 45 0.85 4.87 14.30
C GLY A 45 2.29 5.39 14.54
N PRO A 46 2.72 6.46 13.86
CA PRO A 46 4.12 6.88 13.82
C PRO A 46 4.61 7.51 15.13
N GLN A 47 5.35 6.75 15.95
CA GLN A 47 6.05 7.30 17.12
C GLN A 47 7.40 7.94 16.73
N ARG A 48 7.46 9.27 16.79
CA ARG A 48 8.70 10.04 16.67
C ARG A 48 9.63 9.80 17.88
N ARG A 49 10.61 8.90 17.76
CA ARG A 49 11.70 8.78 18.74
C ARG A 49 12.67 9.96 18.63
N ARG A 50 12.59 10.91 19.57
CA ARG A 50 13.65 11.92 19.78
C ARG A 50 14.79 11.32 20.58
N HIS A 51 15.92 11.03 19.93
CA HIS A 51 17.17 10.75 20.65
C HIS A 51 17.70 12.05 21.28
N ARG A 52 17.72 12.14 22.61
CA ARG A 52 18.55 13.11 23.33
C ARG A 52 19.94 12.52 23.54
N LEU A 53 20.96 13.20 23.02
CA LEU A 53 22.34 12.99 23.39
C LEU A 53 22.64 13.72 24.71
N HIS A 54 23.30 13.05 25.66
CA HIS A 54 24.02 13.70 26.75
C HIS A 54 25.41 13.07 26.92
N PRO A 55 26.47 13.86 27.13
CA PRO A 55 27.84 13.37 27.13
C PRO A 55 28.37 13.03 28.54
N GLY A 56 29.29 12.07 28.58
CA GLY A 56 30.42 12.07 29.53
C GLY A 56 30.19 11.50 30.93
N ARG A 57 30.82 10.33 31.20
CA ARG A 57 31.76 10.11 32.34
C ARG A 57 32.38 8.71 32.28
N ARG A 58 33.71 8.67 32.17
CA ARG A 58 34.59 7.60 32.74
C ARG A 58 34.81 7.94 34.24
N PRO A 59 35.27 7.05 35.15
CA PRO A 59 36.43 6.16 34.91
C PRO A 59 36.60 4.86 35.76
N ARG A 60 37.79 4.27 35.58
CA ARG A 60 38.63 3.43 36.47
C ARG A 60 38.58 1.90 36.35
N CYS A 61 39.78 1.34 36.45
CA CYS A 61 40.17 -0.06 36.36
C CYS A 61 40.62 -0.54 37.75
N HIS A 62 40.64 -1.86 37.99
CA HIS A 62 41.60 -2.48 38.92
C HIS A 62 42.04 -3.87 38.42
N ARG A 63 43.15 -4.38 38.97
CA ARG A 63 43.96 -5.52 38.49
C ARG A 63 43.87 -6.75 39.42
N GLY A 64 44.27 -7.91 38.89
CA GLY A 64 44.81 -9.07 39.63
C GLY A 64 43.77 -10.14 40.02
N ALA A 65 44.14 -11.42 40.24
CA ALA A 65 45.38 -12.16 39.95
C ALA A 65 45.04 -13.69 39.94
N GLY A 66 45.95 -14.55 39.43
CA GLY A 66 45.83 -16.03 39.52
C GLY A 66 46.26 -16.60 40.89
N PRO A 67 46.50 -17.93 41.06
CA PRO A 67 46.79 -18.97 40.06
C PRO A 67 45.97 -20.30 40.20
N GLY A 68 46.35 -21.36 39.45
CA GLY A 68 45.68 -22.69 39.37
C GLY A 68 46.06 -23.71 40.48
N PRO A 69 46.14 -25.05 40.24
CA PRO A 69 46.75 -25.66 39.03
C PRO A 69 46.23 -27.04 38.50
N LEU A 70 46.74 -27.40 37.30
CA LEU A 70 47.17 -28.75 36.83
C LEU A 70 46.22 -29.98 36.82
N ARG A 71 46.00 -30.53 35.61
CA ARG A 71 46.70 -31.77 35.17
C ARG A 71 46.97 -31.77 33.66
N ARG A 72 48.08 -32.40 33.25
CA ARG A 72 48.60 -32.48 31.87
C ARG A 72 48.43 -33.88 31.30
N HIS A 73 48.39 -34.02 29.97
CA HIS A 73 49.36 -34.76 29.11
C HIS A 73 49.21 -34.16 27.69
N ARG A 74 50.25 -33.62 27.02
CA ARG A 74 51.44 -34.25 26.39
C ARG A 74 51.05 -35.22 25.27
N GLU A 75 51.67 -35.27 24.08
CA GLU A 75 52.69 -34.46 23.35
C GLU A 75 52.70 -35.01 21.88
N ALA A 76 53.21 -34.41 20.79
CA ALA A 76 54.03 -33.21 20.50
C ALA A 76 53.75 -32.68 19.05
N GLY A 77 54.70 -31.93 18.45
CA GLY A 77 54.79 -31.58 17.00
C GLY A 77 56.02 -32.26 16.35
N PRO A 78 56.86 -31.60 15.50
CA PRO A 78 56.79 -30.21 14.98
C PRO A 78 57.28 -29.93 13.52
N GLY A 79 56.78 -28.84 12.90
CA GLY A 79 57.46 -27.95 11.93
C GLY A 79 57.83 -28.47 10.50
N PRO A 80 58.42 -27.62 9.62
CA PRO A 80 58.58 -26.15 9.66
C PRO A 80 57.98 -25.41 8.42
N LEU A 81 58.28 -24.11 8.30
CA LEU A 81 57.76 -23.14 7.30
C LEU A 81 58.29 -23.30 5.86
N SER A 82 57.50 -22.87 4.87
CA SER A 82 58.01 -22.23 3.65
C SER A 82 56.99 -21.23 3.08
N VAL A 83 57.47 -20.13 2.49
CA VAL A 83 56.67 -19.09 1.84
C VAL A 83 56.79 -19.25 0.32
N ALA A 84 55.66 -19.35 -0.37
CA ALA A 84 55.60 -19.29 -1.82
C ALA A 84 54.51 -18.30 -2.25
N GLN A 85 54.88 -17.33 -3.09
CA GLN A 85 53.93 -16.44 -3.74
C GLN A 85 53.19 -17.22 -4.84
N GLY A 86 51.86 -17.22 -4.81
CA GLY A 86 51.03 -17.90 -5.80
C GLY A 86 49.73 -17.14 -6.02
N SER A 87 49.51 -16.66 -7.24
CA SER A 87 48.25 -16.06 -7.67
C SER A 87 47.14 -17.10 -7.73
N GLY A 88 46.09 -16.94 -6.92
CA GLY A 88 44.96 -17.86 -6.91
C GLY A 88 43.73 -17.26 -6.26
N SER A 89 42.64 -17.18 -7.02
CA SER A 89 41.32 -16.74 -6.54
C SER A 89 40.79 -17.69 -5.44
N PRO A 90 39.99 -17.19 -4.48
CA PRO A 90 39.41 -18.03 -3.44
C PRO A 90 38.39 -19.04 -4.04
N PRO A 91 38.31 -20.27 -3.51
CA PRO A 91 37.45 -21.31 -4.08
C PRO A 91 35.97 -21.01 -3.84
N SER A 92 35.19 -21.01 -4.93
CA SER A 92 33.74 -20.93 -4.87
C SER A 92 33.15 -22.23 -4.30
N ARG A 93 32.40 -22.14 -3.20
CA ARG A 93 31.60 -23.26 -2.69
C ARG A 93 30.46 -23.56 -3.66
N ARG A 94 30.62 -24.59 -4.49
CA ARG A 94 29.51 -25.19 -5.24
C ARG A 94 28.57 -25.89 -4.26
N TYR A 95 27.31 -25.48 -4.24
CA TYR A 95 26.23 -26.27 -3.65
C TYR A 95 25.57 -27.07 -4.76
N THR A 96 25.67 -28.40 -4.71
CA THR A 96 25.03 -29.28 -5.69
C THR A 96 23.62 -29.63 -5.20
N LEU A 97 22.61 -28.95 -5.73
CA LEU A 97 21.20 -29.33 -5.51
C LEU A 97 20.86 -30.55 -6.38
N THR A 98 21.14 -31.76 -5.87
CA THR A 98 20.67 -33.01 -6.47
C THR A 98 19.19 -33.23 -6.15
N GLY A 99 18.33 -32.55 -6.91
CA GLY A 99 16.88 -32.67 -6.84
C GLY A 99 16.25 -32.72 -8.23
N THR A 100 16.19 -33.90 -8.84
CA THR A 100 15.57 -34.09 -10.16
C THR A 100 14.05 -34.03 -10.05
N VAL A 101 13.48 -32.83 -10.16
CA VAL A 101 12.02 -32.66 -10.29
C VAL A 101 11.60 -33.13 -11.68
N ARG A 102 11.04 -34.34 -11.75
CA ARG A 102 10.50 -34.91 -12.99
C ARG A 102 9.13 -34.29 -13.27
N VAL A 103 9.12 -33.13 -13.93
CA VAL A 103 7.89 -32.49 -14.42
C VAL A 103 7.31 -33.37 -15.54
N THR A 104 6.25 -34.11 -15.23
CA THR A 104 5.50 -34.84 -16.24
C THR A 104 4.57 -33.86 -16.95
N LEU A 105 5.00 -33.33 -18.09
CA LEU A 105 4.14 -32.56 -18.99
C LEU A 105 3.01 -33.48 -19.49
N ARG A 106 1.82 -33.33 -18.91
CA ARG A 106 0.59 -33.83 -19.52
C ARG A 106 0.32 -32.95 -20.73
N GLN A 107 0.68 -33.42 -21.93
CA GLN A 107 0.07 -32.91 -23.16
C GLN A 107 -1.40 -33.32 -23.18
N GLY A 108 -2.23 -32.56 -22.47
CA GLY A 108 -3.68 -32.58 -22.64
C GLY A 108 -4.01 -31.77 -23.87
N GLY A 109 -4.28 -32.45 -24.99
CA GLY A 109 -4.79 -31.80 -26.20
C GLY A 109 -6.12 -31.10 -25.88
N GLY A 110 -6.14 -29.80 -26.09
CA GLY A 110 -7.27 -28.92 -25.80
C GLY A 110 -6.99 -27.56 -26.43
N GLN A 111 -7.02 -27.52 -27.76
CA GLN A 111 -7.04 -26.24 -28.48
C GLN A 111 -8.36 -25.55 -28.12
N VAL A 112 -8.28 -24.55 -27.25
CA VAL A 112 -9.27 -23.47 -27.20
C VAL A 112 -8.66 -22.36 -28.03
N GLU A 113 -9.32 -22.01 -29.12
CA GLU A 113 -8.77 -21.15 -30.17
C GLU A 113 -8.50 -19.73 -29.65
N GLU A 114 -7.23 -19.31 -29.68
CA GLU A 114 -6.80 -17.92 -29.42
C GLU A 114 -7.12 -17.03 -30.66
N GLU A 115 -8.36 -17.04 -31.14
CA GLU A 115 -8.78 -16.38 -32.39
C GLU A 115 -8.92 -14.84 -32.30
N THR A 116 -8.72 -14.24 -31.12
CA THR A 116 -8.99 -12.79 -30.90
C THR A 116 -7.83 -11.99 -30.30
N GLY A 117 -6.67 -12.61 -30.04
CA GLY A 117 -5.52 -11.95 -29.39
C GLY A 117 -5.79 -11.36 -28.00
N THR A 118 -6.97 -11.60 -27.43
CA THR A 118 -7.45 -11.00 -26.18
C THR A 118 -7.16 -11.94 -25.00
N PRO A 119 -6.48 -11.48 -23.93
CA PRO A 119 -6.21 -12.32 -22.76
C PRO A 119 -7.47 -12.85 -22.10
N VAL A 120 -7.49 -14.16 -21.78
CA VAL A 120 -8.52 -14.74 -20.90
C VAL A 120 -8.36 -14.14 -19.48
N PRO A 121 -9.38 -13.46 -18.92
CA PRO A 121 -9.26 -12.71 -17.66
C PRO A 121 -8.77 -13.53 -16.46
N GLU A 122 -9.21 -14.78 -16.31
CA GLU A 122 -8.75 -15.70 -15.26
C GLU A 122 -7.26 -16.02 -15.41
N ARG A 123 -6.81 -16.33 -16.63
CA ARG A 123 -5.40 -16.60 -16.93
C ARG A 123 -4.54 -15.36 -16.70
N PHE A 124 -5.08 -14.17 -16.97
CA PHE A 124 -4.42 -12.89 -16.67
C PHE A 124 -4.15 -12.71 -15.18
N VAL A 125 -5.18 -12.85 -14.31
CA VAL A 125 -4.97 -12.67 -12.85
C VAL A 125 -4.07 -13.74 -12.24
N ASP A 126 -4.14 -14.99 -12.73
CA ASP A 126 -3.32 -16.09 -12.23
C ASP A 126 -1.84 -15.94 -12.61
N LEU A 127 -1.54 -15.46 -13.83
CA LEU A 127 -0.17 -15.27 -14.31
C LEU A 127 0.47 -13.94 -13.87
N LEU A 128 -0.29 -12.83 -13.80
CA LEU A 128 0.26 -11.52 -13.36
C LEU A 128 0.19 -11.30 -11.85
N GLY A 129 -0.63 -12.06 -11.11
CA GLY A 129 -0.71 -11.99 -9.65
C GLY A 129 0.66 -12.12 -8.93
N PRO A 130 1.55 -13.05 -9.32
CA PRO A 130 2.93 -13.10 -8.82
C PRO A 130 3.75 -11.82 -9.12
N ALA A 131 3.63 -11.27 -10.33
CA ALA A 131 4.37 -10.09 -10.76
C ALA A 131 3.94 -8.83 -9.98
N VAL A 132 2.65 -8.65 -9.72
CA VAL A 132 2.13 -7.55 -8.87
C VAL A 132 2.60 -7.70 -7.41
N ARG A 133 2.72 -8.93 -6.90
CA ARG A 133 3.34 -9.18 -5.57
C ARG A 133 4.83 -8.82 -5.55
N GLN A 134 5.54 -9.05 -6.65
CA GLN A 134 6.94 -8.65 -6.80
C GLN A 134 7.10 -7.13 -6.89
N ALA A 135 6.29 -6.44 -7.70
CA ALA A 135 6.24 -4.98 -7.80
C ALA A 135 6.00 -4.33 -6.43
N ALA A 136 4.99 -4.81 -5.69
CA ALA A 136 4.73 -4.39 -4.31
C ALA A 136 5.91 -4.63 -3.37
N ALA A 137 6.60 -5.77 -3.48
CA ALA A 137 7.77 -6.07 -2.67
C ALA A 137 8.97 -5.16 -3.01
N VAL A 138 9.14 -4.79 -4.29
CA VAL A 138 10.14 -3.82 -4.77
C VAL A 138 9.85 -2.44 -4.21
N ALA A 139 8.64 -1.91 -4.40
CA ALA A 139 8.21 -0.63 -3.83
C ALA A 139 8.42 -0.61 -2.30
N ARG A 140 8.03 -1.67 -1.61
CA ARG A 140 8.21 -1.79 -0.15
C ARG A 140 9.68 -1.91 0.29
N ALA A 141 10.55 -2.46 -0.56
CA ALA A 141 11.98 -2.57 -0.28
C ALA A 141 12.74 -1.24 -0.52
N LEU A 142 12.22 -0.38 -1.40
CA LEU A 142 12.76 0.95 -1.72
C LEU A 142 12.20 2.06 -0.82
N GLU A 143 11.03 1.84 -0.21
CA GLU A 143 10.38 2.72 0.76
C GLU A 143 11.36 3.27 1.82
N GLY A 144 11.56 4.60 1.83
CA GLY A 144 12.46 5.29 2.76
C GLY A 144 13.96 4.99 2.60
N ARG A 145 14.36 4.24 1.57
CA ARG A 145 15.77 3.87 1.30
C ARG A 145 16.38 4.58 0.09
N VAL A 146 15.57 5.11 -0.82
CA VAL A 146 16.08 5.93 -1.92
C VAL A 146 16.47 7.30 -1.35
N GLU A 147 17.75 7.67 -1.46
CA GLU A 147 18.27 8.88 -0.83
C GLU A 147 17.75 10.16 -1.53
N ASN A 148 16.93 10.93 -0.81
CA ASN A 148 16.54 12.30 -1.17
C ASN A 148 17.71 13.29 -1.04
N ARG A 149 18.79 13.11 -1.81
CA ARG A 149 19.91 14.05 -1.90
C ARG A 149 19.76 14.96 -3.13
N PRO A 150 19.31 16.22 -3.00
CA PRO A 150 19.23 17.12 -4.13
C PRO A 150 20.63 17.34 -4.72
N LYS A 151 20.82 16.89 -5.96
CA LYS A 151 21.85 17.47 -6.83
C LYS A 151 21.30 18.78 -7.38
N ALA A 152 22.18 19.77 -7.53
CA ALA A 152 21.86 20.92 -8.36
C ALA A 152 21.69 20.45 -9.80
N ASP A 153 20.67 21.02 -10.46
CA ASP A 153 20.27 20.82 -11.84
C ASP A 153 19.66 19.44 -12.18
N GLN A 154 18.55 19.51 -12.95
CA GLN A 154 17.59 18.43 -13.26
C GLN A 154 16.66 18.05 -12.09
N ALA A 155 15.61 17.28 -12.40
CA ALA A 155 14.42 17.09 -11.55
C ALA A 155 14.78 16.78 -10.09
N SER A 156 14.09 17.43 -9.14
CA SER A 156 14.44 17.35 -7.70
C SER A 156 14.64 15.90 -7.27
N ALA A 157 15.60 15.62 -6.39
CA ALA A 157 15.97 14.24 -6.05
C ALA A 157 14.80 13.40 -5.52
N GLN A 158 13.74 14.04 -5.00
CA GLN A 158 12.45 13.42 -4.73
C GLN A 158 11.80 12.84 -5.99
N LYS A 159 11.66 13.62 -7.08
CA LYS A 159 11.16 13.14 -8.37
C LYS A 159 12.03 11.99 -8.92
N ALA A 160 13.35 12.14 -8.90
CA ALA A 160 14.26 11.08 -9.36
C ALA A 160 14.17 9.80 -8.51
N ALA A 161 13.94 9.93 -7.20
CA ALA A 161 13.75 8.80 -6.30
C ALA A 161 12.41 8.08 -6.51
N LEU A 162 11.35 8.83 -6.85
CA LEU A 162 10.07 8.28 -7.27
C LEU A 162 10.22 7.48 -8.56
N THR A 163 10.71 8.12 -9.63
CA THR A 163 10.95 7.46 -10.94
C THR A 163 11.69 6.13 -10.79
N LEU A 164 12.68 6.01 -9.89
CA LEU A 164 13.34 4.72 -9.65
C LEU A 164 12.43 3.65 -9.03
N ALA A 165 11.62 4.00 -8.02
CA ALA A 165 10.73 3.06 -7.35
C ALA A 165 9.55 2.66 -8.25
N ASP A 166 8.96 3.64 -8.92
CA ASP A 166 7.88 3.46 -9.89
C ASP A 166 8.35 2.64 -11.10
N SER A 167 9.48 2.99 -11.73
CA SER A 167 10.06 2.21 -12.83
C SER A 167 10.40 0.78 -12.43
N ALA A 168 11.01 0.57 -11.25
CA ALA A 168 11.39 -0.78 -10.80
C ALA A 168 10.17 -1.65 -10.45
N ALA A 169 9.08 -1.05 -9.95
CA ALA A 169 7.82 -1.74 -9.74
C ALA A 169 7.10 -2.04 -11.06
N GLN A 170 7.11 -1.09 -12.02
CA GLN A 170 6.53 -1.28 -13.36
C GLN A 170 7.26 -2.39 -14.14
N GLU A 171 8.58 -2.38 -14.20
CA GLU A 171 9.37 -3.40 -14.92
C GLU A 171 9.16 -4.83 -14.38
N ALA A 172 8.91 -4.97 -13.08
CA ALA A 172 8.54 -6.26 -12.48
C ALA A 172 7.20 -6.81 -13.01
N VAL A 173 6.27 -5.92 -13.39
CA VAL A 173 5.00 -6.29 -14.07
C VAL A 173 5.24 -6.51 -15.57
N LEU A 174 5.91 -5.58 -16.24
CA LEU A 174 6.13 -5.62 -17.70
C LEU A 174 6.86 -6.88 -18.15
N THR A 175 7.85 -7.35 -17.37
CA THR A 175 8.59 -8.60 -17.67
C THR A 175 7.65 -9.80 -17.83
N ALA A 176 6.76 -10.02 -16.86
CA ALA A 176 5.78 -11.12 -16.88
C ALA A 176 4.67 -10.89 -17.91
N LEU A 177 4.35 -9.62 -18.20
CA LEU A 177 3.35 -9.27 -19.21
C LEU A 177 3.86 -9.54 -20.64
N LEU A 178 5.12 -9.24 -20.94
CA LEU A 178 5.77 -9.61 -22.21
C LEU A 178 5.86 -11.13 -22.38
N GLU A 179 6.14 -11.88 -21.30
CA GLU A 179 6.24 -13.34 -21.35
C GLU A 179 4.89 -14.02 -21.68
N HIS A 180 3.78 -13.47 -21.17
CA HIS A 180 2.48 -14.16 -21.19
C HIS A 180 1.43 -13.53 -22.11
N PHE A 181 1.51 -12.22 -22.36
CA PHE A 181 0.51 -11.44 -23.10
C PHE A 181 1.14 -10.33 -23.97
N PRO A 182 2.12 -10.62 -24.85
CA PRO A 182 2.82 -9.59 -25.63
C PRO A 182 1.93 -8.84 -26.65
N GLY A 183 0.72 -9.34 -26.93
CA GLY A 183 -0.23 -8.73 -27.87
C GLY A 183 -1.12 -7.62 -27.31
N VAL A 184 -1.00 -7.25 -26.03
CA VAL A 184 -1.79 -6.16 -25.41
C VAL A 184 -1.13 -4.81 -25.65
N CYS A 185 -1.91 -3.73 -25.78
CA CYS A 185 -1.35 -2.38 -25.70
C CYS A 185 -1.26 -1.92 -24.24
N LEU A 186 -0.42 -0.92 -23.96
CA LEU A 186 -0.20 -0.42 -22.60
C LEU A 186 -0.85 0.94 -22.35
N ALA A 187 -1.33 1.12 -21.12
CA ALA A 187 -1.45 2.41 -20.45
C ALA A 187 -0.59 2.40 -19.18
N ALA A 188 0.73 2.34 -19.39
CA ALA A 188 1.75 2.50 -18.35
C ALA A 188 1.74 3.93 -17.77
N GLU A 189 2.40 4.12 -16.62
CA GLU A 189 2.57 5.45 -16.03
C GLU A 189 3.98 6.00 -16.28
N GLU A 190 5.00 5.18 -16.10
CA GLU A 190 6.39 5.53 -16.38
C GLU A 190 6.75 5.16 -17.83
N ASP A 191 7.57 5.97 -18.49
CA ASP A 191 8.12 5.67 -19.82
C ASP A 191 9.44 4.88 -19.67
N THR A 192 9.30 3.57 -19.50
CA THR A 192 10.44 2.65 -19.32
C THR A 192 10.77 1.88 -20.59
N ALA A 193 12.01 1.40 -20.73
CA ALA A 193 12.49 0.77 -21.97
C ALA A 193 11.62 -0.42 -22.45
N SER A 194 11.01 -1.17 -21.54
CA SER A 194 10.11 -2.28 -21.88
C SER A 194 8.76 -1.83 -22.44
N VAL A 195 8.33 -0.58 -22.23
CA VAL A 195 7.06 -0.04 -22.77
C VAL A 195 7.07 -0.07 -24.30
N ALA A 196 8.21 0.25 -24.92
CA ALA A 196 8.40 0.23 -26.37
C ALA A 196 8.34 -1.18 -27.00
N SER A 197 8.26 -2.24 -26.18
CA SER A 197 8.10 -3.63 -26.66
C SER A 197 6.64 -4.06 -26.86
N PHE A 198 5.68 -3.19 -26.52
CA PHE A 198 4.25 -3.45 -26.68
C PHE A 198 3.66 -2.70 -27.89
N PRO A 199 2.64 -3.25 -28.56
CA PRO A 199 1.94 -2.55 -29.63
C PRO A 199 1.24 -1.28 -29.12
N SER A 200 1.18 -0.25 -29.97
CA SER A 200 0.47 1.01 -29.67
C SER A 200 -1.04 0.83 -29.59
N GLU A 201 -1.59 -0.13 -30.34
CA GLU A 201 -3.02 -0.43 -30.41
C GLU A 201 -3.24 -1.94 -30.36
N ALA A 202 -4.27 -2.37 -29.63
CA ALA A 202 -4.69 -3.78 -29.52
C ALA A 202 -6.16 -3.86 -29.07
N PRO A 203 -6.85 -5.01 -29.28
CA PRO A 203 -8.20 -5.23 -28.76
C PRO A 203 -8.30 -5.19 -27.22
N ALA A 204 -7.17 -5.44 -26.53
CA ALA A 204 -7.05 -5.43 -25.09
C ALA A 204 -5.91 -4.49 -24.65
N GLN A 205 -6.18 -3.67 -23.64
CA GLN A 205 -5.23 -2.75 -23.03
C GLN A 205 -4.92 -3.19 -21.60
N VAL A 206 -3.66 -3.11 -21.18
CA VAL A 206 -3.27 -3.28 -19.78
C VAL A 206 -2.87 -1.94 -19.19
N VAL A 207 -3.65 -1.50 -18.19
CA VAL A 207 -3.48 -0.25 -17.46
C VAL A 207 -2.66 -0.53 -16.21
N ILE A 208 -1.58 0.22 -15.98
CA ILE A 208 -0.65 0.02 -14.86
C ILE A 208 -0.49 1.33 -14.09
N ASP A 209 -0.46 1.20 -12.76
CA ASP A 209 -0.10 2.23 -11.80
C ASP A 209 0.89 1.59 -10.80
N PRO A 210 2.21 1.84 -10.93
CA PRO A 210 3.21 1.12 -10.16
C PRO A 210 3.17 1.48 -8.66
N ILE A 211 2.92 2.74 -8.30
CA ILE A 211 2.77 3.22 -6.91
C ILE A 211 1.73 4.35 -6.82
N ASP A 212 0.44 3.99 -6.83
CA ASP A 212 -0.67 4.92 -6.64
C ASP A 212 -0.59 5.54 -5.23
N GLY A 213 -0.72 6.86 -5.16
CA GLY A 213 -0.48 7.65 -3.94
C GLY A 213 0.99 7.98 -3.70
N THR A 214 1.80 8.00 -4.77
CA THR A 214 3.25 8.29 -4.84
C THR A 214 3.75 9.38 -3.88
N LEU A 215 3.09 10.54 -3.86
CA LEU A 215 3.46 11.66 -2.99
C LEU A 215 3.01 11.45 -1.54
N HIS A 216 1.70 11.40 -1.32
CA HIS A 216 1.13 11.48 0.03
C HIS A 216 1.16 10.15 0.78
N SER A 217 0.80 9.06 0.12
CA SER A 217 0.80 7.74 0.75
C SER A 217 2.22 7.18 0.77
N TYR A 218 2.92 7.10 -0.36
CA TYR A 218 4.24 6.45 -0.42
C TYR A 218 5.34 7.30 0.26
N LEU A 219 5.74 8.46 -0.28
CA LEU A 219 6.85 9.27 0.27
C LEU A 219 6.60 9.81 1.68
N GLU A 220 5.46 10.46 1.90
CA GLU A 220 5.15 11.10 3.19
C GLU A 220 4.66 10.12 4.26
N ALA A 221 4.53 8.84 3.90
CA ALA A 221 4.03 7.76 4.74
C ALA A 221 2.62 7.98 5.33
N ARG A 222 1.74 8.72 4.63
CA ARG A 222 0.38 9.04 5.09
C ARG A 222 -0.65 8.05 4.54
N GLY A 223 -0.74 6.88 5.17
CA GLY A 223 -1.76 5.86 4.89
C GLY A 223 -1.36 4.81 3.83
N PRO A 224 -2.28 3.92 3.41
CA PRO A 224 -1.99 2.90 2.41
C PRO A 224 -1.72 3.52 1.03
N TYR A 225 -0.73 2.96 0.34
CA TYR A 225 -0.46 3.14 -1.10
C TYR A 225 -0.69 1.81 -1.82
N SER A 226 -0.84 1.82 -3.15
CA SER A 226 -1.15 0.60 -3.89
C SER A 226 -0.38 0.43 -5.19
N CYS A 227 -0.21 -0.83 -5.61
CA CYS A 227 0.24 -1.19 -6.96
C CYS A 227 -0.97 -1.73 -7.73
N LEU A 228 -1.31 -1.17 -8.88
CA LEU A 228 -2.53 -1.48 -9.64
C LEU A 228 -2.19 -2.00 -11.04
N VAL A 229 -2.88 -3.07 -11.44
CA VAL A 229 -2.86 -3.57 -12.82
C VAL A 229 -4.27 -3.97 -13.22
N GLY A 230 -4.77 -3.45 -14.33
CA GLY A 230 -6.09 -3.76 -14.87
C GLY A 230 -6.03 -4.19 -16.34
N LEU A 231 -6.71 -5.28 -16.68
CA LEU A 231 -6.96 -5.70 -18.06
C LEU A 231 -8.28 -5.07 -18.53
N ALA A 232 -8.19 -4.17 -19.50
CA ALA A 232 -9.32 -3.53 -20.13
C ALA A 232 -9.57 -4.10 -21.53
N VAL A 233 -10.84 -4.39 -21.84
CA VAL A 233 -11.30 -4.84 -23.16
C VAL A 233 -12.56 -4.03 -23.50
N ALA A 234 -12.65 -3.51 -24.72
CA ALA A 234 -13.78 -2.69 -25.17
C ALA A 234 -14.17 -1.57 -24.18
N GLY A 235 -13.19 -0.84 -23.65
CA GLY A 235 -13.41 0.33 -22.79
C GLY A 235 -13.89 0.05 -21.36
N ARG A 236 -13.76 -1.18 -20.85
CA ARG A 236 -14.11 -1.58 -19.47
C ARG A 236 -13.10 -2.58 -18.90
N TYR A 237 -12.93 -2.63 -17.58
CA TYR A 237 -12.09 -3.67 -16.95
C TYR A 237 -12.79 -5.03 -16.94
N GLU A 238 -12.06 -6.06 -17.38
CA GLU A 238 -12.44 -7.48 -17.33
C GLU A 238 -11.69 -8.23 -16.21
N ALA A 239 -10.46 -7.82 -15.90
CA ALA A 239 -9.71 -8.30 -14.74
C ALA A 239 -8.94 -7.17 -14.05
N ALA A 240 -8.73 -7.31 -12.74
CA ALA A 240 -7.99 -6.35 -11.91
C ALA A 240 -7.14 -7.04 -10.84
N LEU A 241 -5.98 -6.44 -10.56
CA LEU A 241 -5.02 -6.81 -9.53
C LEU A 241 -4.69 -5.55 -8.69
N VAL A 242 -4.81 -5.65 -7.37
CA VAL A 242 -4.52 -4.56 -6.42
C VAL A 242 -3.63 -5.08 -5.30
N GLY A 243 -2.40 -4.57 -5.22
CA GLY A 243 -1.50 -4.81 -4.09
C GLY A 243 -1.52 -3.64 -3.10
N LEU A 244 -1.60 -3.92 -1.80
CA LEU A 244 -1.43 -2.98 -0.70
C LEU A 244 -0.14 -3.34 0.06
N PRO A 245 1.02 -2.73 -0.29
CA PRO A 245 2.32 -3.27 0.11
C PRO A 245 2.68 -3.03 1.58
N ARG A 246 2.05 -2.04 2.23
CA ARG A 246 2.22 -1.81 3.67
C ARG A 246 1.52 -2.87 4.50
N GLU A 247 0.30 -3.21 4.10
CA GLU A 247 -0.67 -4.07 4.77
C GLU A 247 -0.41 -5.55 4.50
N GLY A 248 0.36 -5.87 3.44
CA GLY A 248 0.59 -7.23 3.00
C GLY A 248 -0.73 -7.90 2.56
N LEU A 249 -1.53 -7.16 1.81
CA LEU A 249 -2.79 -7.60 1.23
C LEU A 249 -2.71 -7.47 -0.28
N PHE A 250 -3.16 -8.50 -0.98
CA PHE A 250 -3.29 -8.50 -2.42
C PHE A 250 -4.68 -8.98 -2.75
N PHE A 251 -5.36 -8.26 -3.63
CA PHE A 251 -6.69 -8.60 -4.09
C PHE A 251 -6.69 -8.72 -5.60
N ASP A 252 -7.49 -9.63 -6.10
CA ASP A 252 -7.66 -9.88 -7.52
C ASP A 252 -9.12 -10.20 -7.82
N GLY A 253 -9.60 -9.84 -9.02
CA GLY A 253 -11.00 -10.00 -9.39
C GLY A 253 -11.18 -10.02 -10.90
N VAL A 254 -12.15 -10.82 -11.35
CA VAL A 254 -12.53 -11.02 -12.76
C VAL A 254 -14.02 -10.72 -12.91
N ARG A 255 -14.42 -10.00 -13.96
CA ARG A 255 -15.81 -9.64 -14.24
C ARG A 255 -16.69 -10.89 -14.33
N GLY A 256 -17.83 -10.87 -13.63
CA GLY A 256 -18.71 -12.05 -13.50
C GLY A 256 -18.21 -13.16 -12.56
N GLY A 257 -16.94 -13.11 -12.15
CA GLY A 257 -16.30 -14.07 -11.26
C GLY A 257 -16.43 -13.72 -9.77
N ARG A 258 -15.43 -14.13 -8.98
CA ARG A 258 -15.30 -13.83 -7.55
C ARG A 258 -13.97 -13.14 -7.27
N ALA A 259 -13.97 -12.15 -6.39
CA ALA A 259 -12.72 -11.62 -5.85
C ALA A 259 -11.98 -12.69 -5.03
N ARG A 260 -10.65 -12.61 -5.05
CA ARG A 260 -9.77 -13.39 -4.19
C ARG A 260 -8.85 -12.45 -3.41
N ARG A 261 -8.36 -12.93 -2.27
CA ARG A 261 -7.35 -12.28 -1.44
C ARG A 261 -6.16 -13.21 -1.25
N THR A 262 -4.97 -12.64 -1.40
CA THR A 262 -3.69 -13.31 -1.29
C THR A 262 -2.83 -12.59 -0.25
N ARG A 263 -2.06 -13.35 0.55
CA ARG A 263 -1.03 -12.80 1.47
C ARG A 263 0.35 -12.91 0.78
N PRO A 264 1.42 -12.20 1.22
CA PRO A 264 2.67 -12.09 0.46
C PRO A 264 3.34 -13.43 0.08
N ARG A 265 3.13 -14.48 0.88
CA ARG A 265 3.56 -15.87 0.62
C ARG A 265 2.41 -16.87 0.79
N GLY A 266 1.17 -16.42 0.61
CA GLY A 266 -0.04 -17.23 0.77
C GLY A 266 -0.61 -17.71 -0.55
N VAL A 267 -1.52 -18.68 -0.48
CA VAL A 267 -2.38 -19.08 -1.59
C VAL A 267 -3.57 -18.12 -1.67
N SER A 268 -3.99 -17.76 -2.89
CA SER A 268 -5.20 -16.98 -3.14
C SER A 268 -6.44 -17.71 -2.59
N ARG A 269 -7.34 -16.98 -1.92
CA ARG A 269 -8.60 -17.51 -1.39
C ARG A 269 -9.74 -16.60 -1.80
N ALA A 270 -10.91 -17.18 -2.10
CA ALA A 270 -12.13 -16.39 -2.33
C ALA A 270 -12.34 -15.39 -1.18
N TRP A 271 -12.69 -14.15 -1.53
CA TRP A 271 -12.83 -13.05 -0.59
C TRP A 271 -14.13 -12.29 -0.87
N ARG A 272 -14.66 -11.62 0.16
CA ARG A 272 -15.88 -10.83 0.08
C ARG A 272 -15.67 -9.48 0.72
N ALA A 273 -16.46 -8.50 0.29
CA ALA A 273 -16.60 -7.27 1.04
C ALA A 273 -17.41 -7.57 2.30
N GLU A 274 -16.90 -7.16 3.46
CA GLU A 274 -17.56 -7.36 4.76
C GLU A 274 -17.44 -6.07 5.57
N PRO A 275 -18.50 -5.57 6.22
CA PRO A 275 -18.50 -4.31 6.97
C PRO A 275 -17.78 -4.48 8.31
N THR A 276 -16.47 -4.70 8.25
CA THR A 276 -15.65 -4.94 9.45
C THR A 276 -15.22 -3.62 10.08
N GLY A 277 -15.47 -3.42 11.38
CA GLY A 277 -15.03 -2.23 12.10
C GLY A 277 -15.74 -0.93 11.69
N SER A 278 -15.03 0.18 11.87
CA SER A 278 -15.49 1.56 11.65
C SER A 278 -14.60 2.35 10.69
N GLY A 279 -13.56 1.74 10.13
CA GLY A 279 -12.61 2.42 9.25
C GLY A 279 -13.24 2.85 7.92
N ILE A 280 -12.92 4.07 7.51
CA ILE A 280 -13.12 4.57 6.13
C ILE A 280 -11.77 5.07 5.59
N ILE A 281 -11.45 4.73 4.33
CA ILE A 281 -10.29 5.31 3.63
C ILE A 281 -10.79 6.44 2.73
N VAL A 282 -10.21 7.63 2.87
CA VAL A 282 -10.57 8.83 2.10
C VAL A 282 -9.38 9.40 1.32
N SER A 283 -9.67 10.17 0.28
CA SER A 283 -8.64 10.91 -0.47
C SER A 283 -8.04 12.05 0.35
N HIS A 284 -6.77 12.38 0.09
CA HIS A 284 -6.05 13.48 0.78
C HIS A 284 -6.63 14.85 0.45
N GLU A 285 -7.38 14.94 -0.65
CA GLU A 285 -8.03 16.13 -1.17
C GLU A 285 -9.47 16.32 -0.63
N LEU A 286 -9.96 15.43 0.23
CA LEU A 286 -11.31 15.55 0.81
C LEU A 286 -11.36 16.75 1.79
N PRO A 287 -12.29 17.72 1.63
CA PRO A 287 -12.40 18.89 2.50
C PRO A 287 -12.59 18.53 3.99
N GLU A 288 -12.03 19.37 4.88
CA GLU A 288 -12.06 19.15 6.33
C GLU A 288 -13.50 19.04 6.89
N GLN A 289 -14.46 19.76 6.30
CA GLN A 289 -15.88 19.67 6.65
C GLN A 289 -16.46 18.26 6.41
N ALA A 290 -16.22 17.67 5.24
CA ALA A 290 -16.65 16.30 4.93
C ALA A 290 -15.93 15.26 5.81
N VAL A 291 -14.65 15.48 6.11
CA VAL A 291 -13.91 14.64 7.05
C VAL A 291 -14.55 14.67 8.45
N GLU A 292 -14.99 15.84 8.93
CA GLU A 292 -15.65 15.97 10.24
C GLU A 292 -17.09 15.43 10.24
N GLU A 293 -17.82 15.54 9.12
CA GLU A 293 -19.12 14.88 8.94
C GLU A 293 -18.98 13.36 9.02
N LEU A 294 -17.94 12.78 8.38
CA LEU A 294 -17.63 11.36 8.50
C LEU A 294 -17.24 10.95 9.94
N ARG A 295 -16.50 11.78 10.68
CA ARG A 295 -16.22 11.52 12.11
C ARG A 295 -17.50 11.56 12.96
N SER A 296 -18.34 12.55 12.72
CA SER A 296 -19.65 12.71 13.40
C SER A 296 -20.59 11.55 13.08
N ALA A 297 -20.48 10.98 11.88
CA ALA A 297 -21.13 9.74 11.47
C ALA A 297 -20.60 8.48 12.17
N GLY A 298 -19.48 8.55 12.90
CA GLY A 298 -18.89 7.44 13.64
C GLY A 298 -17.80 6.66 12.90
N TYR A 299 -17.26 7.19 11.78
CA TYR A 299 -16.15 6.57 11.08
C TYR A 299 -14.79 6.90 11.73
N GLU A 300 -13.89 5.93 11.71
CA GLU A 300 -12.46 6.15 11.94
C GLU A 300 -11.80 6.54 10.61
N ILE A 301 -11.32 7.78 10.51
CA ILE A 301 -10.80 8.33 9.25
C ILE A 301 -9.35 7.89 9.01
N TRP A 302 -9.13 7.27 7.86
CA TRP A 302 -7.80 7.03 7.31
C TRP A 302 -7.69 7.74 5.97
N PHE A 303 -6.58 8.40 5.70
CA PHE A 303 -6.27 8.88 4.35
C PHE A 303 -5.52 7.79 3.58
N GLY A 304 -5.64 7.73 2.26
CA GLY A 304 -4.95 6.73 1.44
C GLY A 304 -4.97 7.01 -0.05
N SER A 305 -4.36 6.11 -0.82
CA SER A 305 -4.29 6.21 -2.28
C SER A 305 -5.61 5.81 -2.97
N GLY A 306 -5.76 6.12 -4.25
CA GLY A 306 -7.00 5.89 -5.00
C GLY A 306 -7.44 4.43 -5.05
N GLY A 307 -6.51 3.51 -5.29
CA GLY A 307 -6.71 2.08 -5.29
C GLY A 307 -6.97 1.52 -3.89
N ALA A 308 -6.29 2.03 -2.86
CA ALA A 308 -6.57 1.67 -1.48
C ALA A 308 -7.99 2.09 -1.04
N ILE A 309 -8.45 3.27 -1.45
CA ILE A 309 -9.85 3.70 -1.26
C ILE A 309 -10.80 2.75 -1.99
N ALA A 310 -10.54 2.44 -3.27
CA ALA A 310 -11.42 1.62 -4.10
C ALA A 310 -11.60 0.18 -3.58
N VAL A 311 -10.61 -0.37 -2.85
CA VAL A 311 -10.70 -1.70 -2.19
C VAL A 311 -10.89 -1.63 -0.67
N ALA A 312 -11.16 -0.46 -0.10
CA ALA A 312 -11.27 -0.29 1.36
C ALA A 312 -12.24 -1.29 2.05
N PRO A 313 -13.43 -1.61 1.50
CA PRO A 313 -14.34 -2.60 2.10
C PRO A 313 -13.81 -4.05 2.13
N LEU A 314 -12.65 -4.32 1.53
CA LEU A 314 -12.00 -5.64 1.52
C LEU A 314 -10.89 -5.75 2.59
N ILE A 315 -10.54 -4.63 3.22
CA ILE A 315 -9.45 -4.52 4.20
C ILE A 315 -10.03 -4.74 5.61
N PRO A 316 -9.52 -5.69 6.40
CA PRO A 316 -10.01 -5.92 7.77
C PRO A 316 -9.93 -4.67 8.64
N GLY A 317 -11.06 -4.28 9.25
CA GLY A 317 -11.22 -3.07 10.06
C GLY A 317 -11.85 -1.89 9.32
N PHE A 318 -12.04 -2.00 8.00
CA PHE A 318 -12.68 -1.01 7.14
C PHE A 318 -14.01 -1.51 6.58
N ARG A 319 -14.95 -0.58 6.39
CA ARG A 319 -16.29 -0.85 5.82
C ARG A 319 -16.61 -0.05 4.55
N ALA A 320 -15.90 1.06 4.34
CA ALA A 320 -16.17 2.00 3.26
C ALA A 320 -14.89 2.69 2.75
N GLY A 321 -15.00 3.34 1.60
CA GLY A 321 -14.01 4.28 1.07
C GLY A 321 -14.68 5.43 0.33
N LEU A 322 -14.09 6.63 0.39
CA LEU A 322 -14.62 7.83 -0.27
C LEU A 322 -13.52 8.62 -0.97
N ARG A 323 -13.54 8.60 -2.31
CA ARG A 323 -12.61 9.37 -3.14
C ARG A 323 -13.35 10.56 -3.76
N PHE A 324 -12.85 11.75 -3.47
CA PHE A 324 -13.22 13.00 -4.11
C PHE A 324 -11.93 13.71 -4.53
N ASN A 325 -11.90 14.32 -5.72
CA ASN A 325 -10.79 15.17 -6.12
C ASN A 325 -11.34 16.40 -6.88
N PRO A 326 -11.28 17.62 -6.29
CA PRO A 326 -11.85 18.81 -6.90
C PRO A 326 -11.03 19.34 -8.09
N ALA A 327 -9.78 18.88 -8.26
CA ALA A 327 -8.90 19.34 -9.34
C ALA A 327 -9.08 18.55 -10.66
N HIS A 328 -9.88 17.48 -10.66
CA HIS A 328 -10.11 16.64 -11.84
C HIS A 328 -11.60 16.42 -12.08
N GLU A 329 -12.02 16.59 -13.34
CA GLU A 329 -13.40 16.36 -13.79
C GLU A 329 -13.82 14.88 -13.77
N ARG A 330 -12.86 13.95 -13.62
CA ARG A 330 -13.12 12.51 -13.54
C ARG A 330 -12.09 11.75 -12.70
N ILE A 331 -12.54 10.68 -12.03
CA ILE A 331 -11.67 9.61 -11.52
C ILE A 331 -10.97 8.94 -12.72
N SER A 332 -9.64 8.91 -12.68
CA SER A 332 -8.77 8.37 -13.74
C SER A 332 -9.00 6.88 -14.00
N THR A 333 -8.62 6.40 -15.18
CA THR A 333 -8.73 4.98 -15.57
C THR A 333 -8.02 4.06 -14.57
N ARG A 334 -6.77 4.37 -14.18
CA ARG A 334 -6.04 3.68 -13.09
C ARG A 334 -6.84 3.66 -11.79
N GLY A 335 -7.45 4.79 -11.44
CA GLY A 335 -8.29 4.95 -10.26
C GLY A 335 -9.55 4.08 -10.21
N ARG A 336 -9.95 3.46 -11.32
CA ARG A 336 -11.12 2.55 -11.41
C ARG A 336 -10.75 1.07 -11.24
N ILE A 337 -9.47 0.69 -11.27
CA ILE A 337 -9.03 -0.72 -11.22
C ILE A 337 -9.60 -1.45 -10.00
N GLY A 338 -9.51 -0.85 -8.81
CA GLY A 338 -10.02 -1.44 -7.56
C GLY A 338 -11.54 -1.58 -7.49
N VAL A 339 -12.30 -0.83 -8.29
CA VAL A 339 -13.78 -0.90 -8.29
C VAL A 339 -14.27 -2.27 -8.78
N LEU A 340 -13.62 -2.85 -9.80
CA LEU A 340 -13.92 -4.20 -10.27
C LEU A 340 -13.69 -5.25 -9.16
N VAL A 341 -12.60 -5.10 -8.39
CA VAL A 341 -12.27 -6.02 -7.30
C VAL A 341 -13.32 -5.94 -6.18
N THR A 342 -13.75 -4.73 -5.79
CA THR A 342 -14.81 -4.54 -4.79
C THR A 342 -16.16 -5.10 -5.27
N ARG A 343 -16.54 -4.86 -6.54
CA ARG A 343 -17.78 -5.42 -7.12
C ARG A 343 -17.77 -6.96 -7.15
N THR A 344 -16.67 -7.56 -7.59
CA THR A 344 -16.51 -9.03 -7.66
C THR A 344 -16.39 -9.69 -6.28
N ALA A 345 -16.12 -8.91 -5.23
CA ALA A 345 -16.23 -9.33 -3.83
C ALA A 345 -17.67 -9.24 -3.27
N GLY A 346 -18.61 -8.67 -4.03
CA GLY A 346 -19.99 -8.39 -3.61
C GLY A 346 -20.17 -7.05 -2.89
N GLY A 347 -19.17 -6.16 -2.92
CA GLY A 347 -19.30 -4.79 -2.45
C GLY A 347 -19.92 -3.86 -3.49
N HIS A 348 -20.24 -2.65 -3.06
CA HIS A 348 -20.95 -1.63 -3.85
C HIS A 348 -20.04 -0.45 -4.18
N ALA A 349 -20.37 0.25 -5.27
CA ALA A 349 -19.65 1.42 -5.75
C ALA A 349 -20.59 2.40 -6.45
N TRP A 350 -20.59 3.67 -6.05
CA TRP A 350 -21.48 4.74 -6.53
C TRP A 350 -20.69 5.98 -6.97
N ALA A 351 -21.25 6.72 -7.94
CA ALA A 351 -20.80 8.05 -8.34
C ALA A 351 -21.48 9.15 -7.48
N GLU A 352 -21.07 10.40 -7.66
CA GLU A 352 -21.62 11.57 -6.96
C GLU A 352 -23.13 11.78 -7.13
N ASP A 353 -23.70 11.38 -8.27
CA ASP A 353 -25.14 11.47 -8.55
C ASP A 353 -25.96 10.30 -7.96
N GLY A 354 -25.29 9.44 -7.19
CA GLY A 354 -25.85 8.28 -6.54
C GLY A 354 -26.11 7.09 -7.45
N ARG A 355 -25.91 7.16 -8.78
CA ARG A 355 -25.95 5.98 -9.66
C ARG A 355 -24.78 5.05 -9.33
N ASP A 356 -24.89 3.79 -9.78
CA ASP A 356 -23.76 2.87 -9.71
C ASP A 356 -22.58 3.45 -10.50
N PHE A 357 -21.39 3.38 -9.91
CA PHE A 357 -20.18 3.98 -10.49
C PHE A 357 -19.90 3.39 -11.90
N PRO A 358 -19.57 4.20 -12.91
CA PRO A 358 -19.46 3.71 -14.30
C PRO A 358 -18.42 2.60 -14.48
N ASP A 359 -18.82 1.52 -15.18
CA ASP A 359 -17.93 0.45 -15.62
C ASP A 359 -17.10 0.84 -16.86
N THR A 360 -17.63 1.75 -17.68
CA THR A 360 -16.95 2.34 -18.83
C THR A 360 -15.82 3.24 -18.34
N LEU A 361 -14.61 3.11 -18.89
CA LEU A 361 -13.43 3.83 -18.41
C LEU A 361 -13.49 5.34 -18.70
N ASP A 362 -14.12 5.74 -19.79
CA ASP A 362 -14.21 7.15 -20.19
C ASP A 362 -15.44 7.90 -19.67
N GLU A 363 -16.47 7.20 -19.19
CA GLU A 363 -17.68 7.83 -18.65
C GLU A 363 -17.34 8.65 -17.39
N PRO A 364 -17.70 9.95 -17.33
CA PRO A 364 -17.27 10.83 -16.24
C PRO A 364 -17.92 10.46 -14.90
N ALA A 365 -17.14 10.59 -13.84
CA ALA A 365 -17.55 10.53 -12.44
C ALA A 365 -16.49 11.28 -11.63
N ARG A 366 -16.86 12.37 -10.96
CA ARG A 366 -15.97 13.23 -10.13
C ARG A 366 -15.64 12.58 -8.77
N ALA A 367 -16.53 11.71 -8.27
CA ALA A 367 -16.35 11.02 -7.00
C ALA A 367 -16.57 9.50 -7.12
N LEU A 368 -16.04 8.77 -6.14
CA LEU A 368 -16.26 7.34 -5.95
C LEU A 368 -16.53 7.08 -4.47
N ALA A 369 -17.74 6.64 -4.15
CA ALA A 369 -18.08 6.03 -2.87
C ALA A 369 -18.08 4.51 -3.01
N VAL A 370 -17.39 3.78 -2.14
CA VAL A 370 -17.43 2.30 -2.07
C VAL A 370 -17.78 1.82 -0.67
N ALA A 371 -18.50 0.70 -0.59
CA ALA A 371 -18.92 0.12 0.69
C ALA A 371 -19.09 -1.41 0.61
N ALA A 372 -19.03 -2.07 1.76
CA ALA A 372 -19.39 -3.49 1.86
C ALA A 372 -20.92 -3.70 1.82
N GLU A 373 -21.69 -2.74 2.34
CA GLU A 373 -23.16 -2.82 2.41
C GLU A 373 -23.83 -1.62 1.71
N PRO A 374 -25.04 -1.80 1.15
CA PRO A 374 -25.78 -0.72 0.49
C PRO A 374 -26.34 0.31 1.48
N THR A 375 -26.39 -0.03 2.78
CA THR A 375 -26.80 0.83 3.90
C THR A 375 -25.88 2.04 4.09
N GLU A 376 -24.63 1.99 3.61
CA GLU A 376 -23.70 3.12 3.65
C GLU A 376 -24.02 4.21 2.61
N ARG A 377 -24.73 3.87 1.53
CA ARG A 377 -24.92 4.71 0.33
C ARG A 377 -25.39 6.13 0.68
N GLU A 378 -26.53 6.24 1.36
CA GLU A 378 -27.15 7.53 1.71
C GLU A 378 -26.22 8.41 2.59
N ARG A 379 -25.43 7.77 3.45
CA ARG A 379 -24.47 8.46 4.33
C ARG A 379 -23.25 8.97 3.55
N LEU A 380 -22.71 8.17 2.64
CA LEU A 380 -21.55 8.56 1.82
C LEU A 380 -21.93 9.60 0.75
N LEU A 381 -23.12 9.51 0.17
CA LEU A 381 -23.60 10.47 -0.83
C LEU A 381 -23.88 11.85 -0.23
N ARG A 382 -24.48 11.96 0.96
CA ARG A 382 -24.64 13.25 1.66
C ARG A 382 -23.31 13.99 1.86
N VAL A 383 -22.26 13.26 2.22
CA VAL A 383 -20.91 13.82 2.39
C VAL A 383 -20.34 14.33 1.06
N LEU A 384 -20.67 13.68 -0.07
CA LEU A 384 -20.29 14.16 -1.40
C LEU A 384 -21.11 15.38 -1.84
N GLU A 385 -22.43 15.39 -1.61
CA GLU A 385 -23.30 16.54 -1.86
C GLU A 385 -22.81 17.80 -1.11
N GLY A 386 -22.24 17.63 0.09
CA GLY A 386 -21.66 18.73 0.88
C GLY A 386 -20.32 19.30 0.38
N VAL A 387 -19.68 18.71 -0.63
CA VAL A 387 -18.36 19.15 -1.16
C VAL A 387 -18.29 19.36 -2.68
N MET A 388 -19.42 19.15 -3.37
CA MET A 388 -19.53 19.18 -4.83
C MET A 388 -19.80 20.56 -5.43
#